data_AF-A0AAV3RCH3-F1
#
_entry.id   AF-A0AAV3RCH3-F1
#
_cell.length_a   1.000
_cell.length_b   1.000
_cell.length_c   1.000
_cell.angle_alpha   90.00
_cell.angle_beta   90.00
_cell.angle_gamma   90.00
#
_symmetry.space_group_name_H-M   'P 1'
#
loop_
_entity.id
_entity.type
_entity.pdbx_description
1 polymer ?
#
loop_
_entity_poly.entity_id
_entity_poly.type
_entity_poly.pdbx_seq_one_letter_code
_entity_poly.pdbx_strand_id
1 'polypeptide(L)'
;MFHIKIGNNCTRRIREKAFKKNNGDHVKQYKLVETYCKELVKSHPGSSSYVDFDPRAYLLEDLIFKRLYVCLKPLVDGFYVGCRKLIGLDGCQTKGFYKSRILSQQ
;
A
#
# COMPACT_ATOMS: atom_id res chain seq x y z
N MET A 1 33.34 12.36 -26.69
CA MET A 1 32.55 11.46 -25.81
C MET A 1 33.26 11.44 -24.46
N PHE A 2 32.75 12.15 -23.45
CA PHE A 2 33.46 12.30 -22.17
C PHE A 2 33.23 11.10 -21.26
N HIS A 3 34.30 10.37 -20.93
CA HIS A 3 34.29 9.35 -19.88
C HIS A 3 34.33 10.01 -18.51
N ILE A 4 33.17 10.39 -18.00
CA ILE A 4 33.04 10.89 -16.62
C ILE A 4 33.10 9.68 -15.69
N LYS A 5 34.22 9.50 -14.99
CA LYS A 5 34.36 8.49 -13.93
C LYS A 5 33.62 8.98 -12.68
N ILE A 6 32.40 8.50 -12.49
CA ILE A 6 31.61 8.79 -11.28
C ILE A 6 31.93 7.73 -10.22
N GLY A 7 32.43 8.16 -9.06
CA GLY A 7 32.70 7.25 -7.94
C GLY A 7 31.42 6.68 -7.32
N ASN A 8 31.51 5.46 -6.76
CA ASN A 8 30.38 4.72 -6.18
C ASN A 8 29.61 5.50 -5.08
N ASN A 9 30.30 6.37 -4.34
CA ASN A 9 29.67 7.22 -3.33
C ASN A 9 28.77 8.29 -3.94
N CYS A 10 29.15 8.84 -5.11
CA CYS A 10 28.36 9.83 -5.83
C CYS A 10 27.13 9.18 -6.47
N THR A 11 27.28 8.01 -7.09
CA THR A 11 26.14 7.26 -7.65
C THR A 11 25.14 6.86 -6.58
N ARG A 12 25.59 6.40 -5.40
CA ARG A 12 24.72 6.11 -4.25
C ARG A 12 23.92 7.32 -3.79
N ARG A 13 24.56 8.48 -3.60
CA ARG A 13 23.89 9.72 -3.15
C ARG A 13 22.88 10.23 -4.18
N ILE A 14 23.21 10.17 -5.46
CA ILE A 14 22.30 10.56 -6.54
C ILE A 14 21.10 9.62 -6.57
N ARG A 15 21.34 8.31 -6.42
CA ARG A 15 20.28 7.30 -6.33
C ARG A 15 19.38 7.57 -5.12
N GLU A 16 19.92 7.80 -3.93
CA GLU A 16 19.14 8.17 -2.74
C GLU A 16 18.31 9.44 -2.94
N LYS A 17 18.87 10.48 -3.56
CA LYS A 17 18.13 11.71 -3.89
C LYS A 17 17.02 11.45 -4.91
N ALA A 18 17.29 10.65 -5.94
CA ALA A 18 16.30 10.26 -6.94
C ALA A 18 15.18 9.42 -6.30
N PHE A 19 15.53 8.47 -5.43
CA PHE A 19 14.57 7.68 -4.66
C PHE A 19 13.72 8.56 -3.75
N LYS A 20 14.32 9.47 -2.96
CA LYS A 20 13.56 10.42 -2.13
C LYS A 20 12.63 11.30 -2.96
N LYS A 21 13.07 11.76 -4.13
CA LYS A 21 12.25 12.57 -5.05
C LYS A 21 11.09 11.76 -5.65
N ASN A 22 11.34 10.50 -6.02
CA ASN A 22 10.35 9.63 -6.64
C ASN A 22 9.31 9.10 -5.65
N ASN A 23 9.75 8.79 -4.43
CA ASN A 23 8.89 8.23 -3.40
C ASN A 23 8.06 9.28 -2.65
N GLY A 24 8.39 10.57 -2.79
CA GLY A 24 7.66 11.65 -2.16
C GLY A 24 7.70 11.61 -0.63
N ASP A 25 6.84 12.41 -0.02
CA ASP A 25 6.65 12.44 1.43
C ASP A 25 5.60 11.39 1.80
N HIS A 26 6.08 10.18 2.07
CA HIS A 26 5.24 9.03 2.45
C HIS A 26 4.29 9.35 3.61
N VAL A 27 4.73 10.18 4.57
CA VAL A 27 3.93 10.58 5.72
C VAL A 27 2.67 11.32 5.28
N LYS A 28 2.79 12.21 4.29
CA LYS A 28 1.64 12.94 3.73
C LYS A 28 0.70 12.02 2.95
N GLN A 29 1.23 11.06 2.20
CA GLN A 29 0.40 10.10 1.46
C GLN A 29 -0.39 9.18 2.40
N TYR A 30 0.21 8.75 3.52
CA TYR A 30 -0.47 7.90 4.49
C TYR A 30 -1.59 8.61 5.25
N LYS A 31 -1.49 9.92 5.47
CA LYS A 31 -2.59 10.74 6.01
C LYS A 31 -3.83 10.75 5.10
N LEU A 32 -3.67 10.51 3.80
CA LEU A 32 -4.78 10.51 2.84
C LEU A 32 -5.53 9.18 2.78
N VAL A 33 -5.00 8.10 3.35
CA VAL A 33 -5.61 6.76 3.27
C VAL A 33 -7.01 6.75 3.87
N GLU A 34 -7.21 7.43 5.01
CA GLU A 34 -8.53 7.51 5.64
C GLU A 34 -9.54 8.25 4.77
N THR A 35 -9.16 9.44 4.28
CA THR A 35 -9.99 10.26 3.39
C THR A 35 -10.33 9.51 2.12
N TYR A 36 -9.35 8.81 1.53
CA TYR A 36 -9.55 7.99 0.35
C TYR A 36 -10.56 6.86 0.60
N CYS A 37 -10.45 6.14 1.71
CA CYS A 37 -11.40 5.08 2.07
C CYS A 37 -12.82 5.62 2.23
N LYS A 38 -12.98 6.78 2.87
CA LYS A 38 -14.29 7.45 3.01
C LYS A 38 -14.89 7.83 1.66
N GLU A 39 -14.11 8.45 0.78
CA GLU A 39 -14.57 8.82 -0.56
C GLU A 39 -14.82 7.60 -1.46
N LEU A 40 -14.10 6.51 -1.25
CA LEU A 40 -14.29 5.25 -1.96
C LEU A 40 -15.65 4.61 -1.62
N VAL A 41 -16.04 4.59 -0.35
CA VAL A 41 -17.37 4.11 0.07
C VAL A 41 -18.48 5.04 -0.44
N LYS A 42 -18.23 6.35 -0.46
CA LYS A 42 -19.18 7.35 -0.97
C LYS A 42 -19.41 7.23 -2.48
N SER A 43 -18.36 7.00 -3.25
CA SER A 43 -18.42 6.86 -4.72
C SER A 43 -19.00 5.52 -5.16
N HIS A 44 -18.80 4.46 -4.37
CA HIS A 44 -19.29 3.10 -4.67
C HIS A 44 -20.17 2.58 -3.53
N PRO A 45 -21.47 2.98 -3.49
CA PRO A 45 -22.41 2.53 -2.47
C PRO A 45 -22.43 1.00 -2.34
N GLY A 46 -22.41 0.51 -1.11
CA GLY A 46 -22.35 -0.92 -0.78
C GLY A 46 -20.94 -1.49 -0.69
N SER A 47 -19.91 -0.74 -1.07
CA SER A 47 -18.51 -1.10 -0.76
C SER A 47 -18.21 -0.83 0.71
N SER A 48 -17.26 -1.56 1.27
CA SER A 48 -16.82 -1.40 2.67
C SER A 48 -15.32 -1.15 2.73
N SER A 49 -14.92 -0.27 3.65
CA SER A 49 -13.51 0.01 3.92
C SER A 49 -13.32 0.15 5.42
N TYR A 50 -12.22 -0.38 5.95
CA TYR A 50 -11.84 -0.28 7.35
C TYR A 50 -10.35 0.03 7.44
N VAL A 51 -10.00 1.03 8.25
CA VAL A 51 -8.63 1.44 8.51
C VAL A 51 -8.41 1.39 10.02
N ASP A 52 -7.39 0.65 10.44
CA ASP A 52 -6.97 0.54 11.83
C ASP A 52 -5.69 1.35 12.02
N PHE A 53 -5.67 2.24 13.00
CA PHE A 53 -4.52 3.08 13.32
C PHE A 53 -3.83 2.59 14.60
N ASP A 54 -2.50 2.75 14.68
CA ASP A 54 -1.82 2.52 15.96
C ASP A 54 -2.37 3.51 17.01
N PRO A 55 -2.78 3.07 18.22
CA PRO A 55 -3.18 3.99 19.28
C PRO A 55 -2.11 5.07 19.60
N ARG A 56 -0.83 4.76 19.37
CA ARG A 56 0.31 5.69 19.53
C ARG A 56 0.39 6.72 18.41
N ALA A 57 -0.27 6.48 17.27
CA ALA A 57 -0.30 7.41 16.14
C ALA A 57 -0.98 8.74 16.50
N TYR A 58 -1.93 8.71 17.45
CA TYR A 58 -2.60 9.92 17.95
C TYR A 58 -1.71 10.77 18.86
N LEU A 59 -0.61 10.20 19.38
CA LEU A 59 0.30 10.88 20.33
C LEU A 59 1.51 11.53 19.66
N LEU A 60 1.92 11.03 18.49
CA LEU A 60 3.20 11.40 17.85
C LEU A 60 3.02 12.16 16.52
N GLU A 61 1.79 12.51 16.13
CA GLU A 61 1.42 13.07 14.80
C GLU A 61 1.83 12.21 13.58
N ASP A 62 2.53 11.11 13.82
CA ASP A 62 2.87 10.06 12.87
C ASP A 62 1.66 9.12 12.73
N LEU A 63 0.79 9.42 11.76
CA LEU A 63 -0.34 8.58 11.40
C LEU A 63 0.15 7.25 10.80
N ILE A 64 0.41 6.27 11.66
CA ILE A 64 0.80 4.92 11.27
C ILE A 64 -0.46 4.04 11.33
N PHE A 65 -0.93 3.61 10.15
CA PHE A 65 -2.00 2.61 10.08
C PHE A 65 -1.41 1.20 10.24
N LYS A 66 -2.10 0.34 10.99
CA LYS A 66 -1.74 -1.07 11.19
C LYS A 66 -2.32 -1.96 10.12
N ARG A 67 -3.58 -1.72 9.77
CA ARG A 67 -4.36 -2.59 8.87
C ARG A 67 -5.26 -1.73 7.99
N LEU A 68 -5.37 -2.14 6.73
CA LEU A 68 -6.30 -1.59 5.76
C LEU A 68 -7.08 -2.75 5.16
N TYR A 69 -8.40 -2.66 5.21
CA TYR A 69 -9.32 -3.56 4.54
C TYR A 69 -10.19 -2.75 3.58
N VAL A 70 -10.32 -3.20 2.34
CA VAL A 70 -11.19 -2.59 1.33
C VAL A 70 -11.88 -3.72 0.56
N CYS A 71 -13.20 -3.65 0.48
CA CYS A 71 -14.04 -4.58 -0.25
C CYS A 71 -15.00 -3.80 -1.14
N LEU A 72 -14.79 -3.92 -2.45
CA LEU A 72 -15.59 -3.23 -3.45
C LEU A 72 -16.78 -4.10 -3.85
N LYS A 73 -17.99 -3.55 -3.68
CA LYS A 73 -19.24 -4.23 -4.03
C LYS A 73 -19.25 -4.75 -5.47
N PRO A 74 -18.81 -3.98 -6.49
CA PRO A 74 -18.78 -4.48 -7.87
C PRO A 74 -17.85 -5.67 -8.09
N LEU A 75 -16.74 -5.75 -7.35
CA LEU A 75 -15.81 -6.88 -7.44
C LEU A 75 -16.41 -8.14 -6.84
N VAL A 76 -17.08 -8.00 -5.70
CA VAL A 76 -17.80 -9.10 -5.05
C VAL A 76 -18.93 -9.60 -5.94
N ASP A 77 -19.72 -8.69 -6.50
CA ASP A 77 -20.83 -9.05 -7.39
C ASP A 77 -20.32 -9.69 -8.69
N GLY A 78 -19.27 -9.14 -9.29
CA GLY A 78 -18.62 -9.72 -10.46
C GLY A 78 -18.02 -11.10 -10.18
N PHE A 79 -17.49 -11.32 -8.97
CA PHE A 79 -17.02 -12.63 -8.55
C PHE A 79 -18.19 -13.62 -8.43
N TYR A 80 -19.30 -13.25 -7.80
CA TYR A 80 -20.47 -14.13 -7.68
C TYR A 80 -21.12 -14.46 -9.02
N VAL A 81 -21.15 -13.51 -9.96
CA VAL A 81 -21.76 -13.70 -11.28
C VAL A 81 -20.84 -14.44 -12.25
N GLY A 82 -19.53 -14.13 -12.22
CA GLY A 82 -18.57 -14.54 -13.24
C GLY A 82 -17.57 -15.60 -12.82
N CYS A 83 -17.26 -15.76 -11.52
CA CYS A 83 -16.26 -16.71 -11.09
C CYS A 83 -16.89 -18.08 -10.82
N ARG A 84 -16.42 -19.11 -11.53
CA ARG A 84 -16.57 -20.51 -11.11
C ARG A 84 -15.97 -20.63 -9.70
N LYS A 85 -16.58 -21.41 -8.80
CA LYS A 85 -16.11 -21.68 -7.43
C LYS A 85 -14.58 -21.83 -7.40
N LEU A 86 -13.87 -20.78 -7.02
CA LEU A 86 -12.42 -20.78 -7.01
C LEU A 86 -11.97 -21.44 -5.70
N ILE A 87 -11.54 -22.70 -5.79
CA ILE A 87 -10.90 -23.40 -4.69
C ILE A 87 -9.50 -22.80 -4.51
N GLY A 88 -9.32 -22.02 -3.44
CA GLY A 88 -8.06 -21.68 -2.77
C GLY A 88 -6.87 -21.21 -3.62
N LEU A 89 -6.64 -19.90 -3.68
CA LEU A 89 -5.33 -19.36 -4.08
C LEU A 89 -4.51 -19.08 -2.80
N ASP A 90 -3.64 -20.02 -2.44
CA ASP A 90 -2.67 -19.87 -1.35
C ASP A 90 -1.44 -19.07 -1.81
N GLY A 91 -0.98 -18.17 -0.95
CA GLY A 91 0.40 -17.70 -0.87
C GLY A 91 1.07 -17.03 -2.08
N CYS A 92 0.44 -16.03 -2.74
CA CYS A 92 1.20 -15.21 -3.70
C CYS A 92 2.03 -14.13 -2.97
N GLN A 93 3.34 -14.34 -2.88
CA GLN A 93 4.29 -13.38 -2.33
C GLN A 93 4.42 -12.18 -3.28
N THR A 94 3.89 -11.01 -2.90
CA THR A 94 4.03 -9.80 -3.71
C THR A 94 5.49 -9.34 -3.73
N LYS A 95 6.07 -9.18 -4.92
CA LYS A 95 7.42 -8.62 -5.12
C LYS A 95 7.36 -7.08 -5.01
N GLY A 96 7.06 -6.55 -3.83
CA GLY A 96 7.08 -5.11 -3.52
C GLY A 96 8.22 -4.74 -2.57
N PHE A 97 8.51 -3.43 -2.42
CA PHE A 97 9.51 -2.92 -1.45
C PHE A 97 9.19 -3.32 0.00
N TYR A 98 7.92 -3.50 0.32
CA TYR A 98 7.46 -4.07 1.58
C TYR A 98 7.14 -5.55 1.38
N LYS A 99 8.01 -6.43 1.89
CA LYS A 99 7.73 -7.87 1.95
C LYS A 99 6.67 -8.12 3.01
N SER A 100 5.40 -8.24 2.64
CA SER A 100 4.41 -8.82 3.53
C SER A 100 4.63 -10.34 3.60
N ARG A 101 4.85 -10.84 4.82
CA ARG A 101 4.86 -12.28 5.12
C ARG A 101 3.59 -12.55 5.91
N ILE A 102 2.59 -13.14 5.25
CA ILE A 102 1.40 -13.64 5.94
C ILE A 102 1.83 -14.96 6.59
N LEU A 103 1.73 -15.03 7.91
CA LEU A 103 1.90 -16.25 8.69
C LEU A 103 0.61 -17.06 8.57
N SER A 104 0.63 -18.20 7.90
CA SER A 104 -0.33 -19.26 8.15
C SER A 104 0.00 -19.89 9.50
N GLN A 105 -1.00 -20.02 10.38
CA GLN A 105 -0.85 -20.61 11.71
C GLN A 105 -0.71 -22.14 11.62
N GLN A 106 0.09 -22.70 12.54
CA GLN A 106 0.05 -24.12 12.93
C GLN A 106 -1.09 -24.35 13.90
#